data_AF-X0VKM5-F1
#
_entry.id   AF-X0VKM5-F1
#
_cell.length_a   1.000
_cell.length_b   1.000
_cell.length_c   1.000
_cell.angle_alpha   90.00
_cell.angle_beta   90.00
_cell.angle_gamma   90.00
#
_symmetry.space_group_name_H-M   'P 1'
#
loop_
_entity.id
_entity.type
_entity.pdbx_description
1 polymer ?
#
loop_
_entity_poly.entity_id
_entity_poly.type
_entity_poly.pdbx_seq_one_letter_code
_entity_poly.pdbx_strand_id
1 'polypeptide(L)'
;VLITDTLRTNARQAELYAKGRETKGPKVTNARPGQSFHNYGVAWDAVPWEFMVNDPDKLLVGHKLDWTPFKRRELEQRFRQHRDLKTLDRRWRVMAEKAAELNIEWAGMWESMTEYCHFQFTGGRSLDDFRQAVA
;
A
#
# COMPACT_ATOMS: atom_id res chain seq x y z
N VAL A 1 4.09 0.85 -13.36
CA VAL A 1 3.67 0.49 -11.98
C VAL A 1 4.05 -0.96 -11.74
N LEU A 2 4.63 -1.30 -10.58
CA LEU A 2 4.78 -2.68 -10.11
C LEU A 2 3.71 -2.97 -9.05
N ILE A 3 3.02 -4.09 -9.19
CA ILE A 3 2.08 -4.60 -8.19
C ILE A 3 2.82 -5.59 -7.31
N THR A 4 2.83 -5.36 -6.00
CA THR A 4 3.63 -6.13 -5.02
C THR A 4 2.81 -7.05 -4.14
N ASP A 5 1.53 -6.74 -3.92
CA ASP A 5 0.61 -7.64 -3.21
C ASP A 5 -0.83 -7.42 -3.72
N THR A 6 -1.65 -8.46 -3.69
CA THR A 6 -3.06 -8.41 -4.15
C THR A 6 -3.94 -9.20 -3.19
N LEU A 7 -4.53 -10.32 -3.61
CA LEU A 7 -5.29 -11.20 -2.74
C LEU A 7 -4.36 -11.84 -1.69
N ARG A 8 -4.74 -11.71 -0.43
CA ARG A 8 -4.01 -12.29 0.70
C ARG A 8 -4.96 -13.15 1.53
N THR A 9 -4.67 -14.44 1.65
CA THR A 9 -5.49 -15.35 2.46
C THR A 9 -5.49 -14.94 3.94
N ASN A 10 -6.53 -15.36 4.67
CA ASN A 10 -6.59 -15.17 6.13
C ASN A 10 -5.40 -15.81 6.86
N ALA A 11 -4.91 -16.96 6.40
CA ALA A 11 -3.71 -17.60 6.94
C ALA A 11 -2.46 -16.71 6.75
N ARG A 12 -2.23 -16.21 5.52
CA ARG A 12 -1.11 -15.29 5.25
C ARG A 12 -1.25 -13.98 6.03
N GLN A 13 -2.47 -13.47 6.21
CA GLN A 13 -2.71 -12.29 7.05
C GLN A 13 -2.38 -12.57 8.52
N ALA A 14 -2.67 -13.76 9.04
CA ALA A 14 -2.32 -14.16 10.41
C ALA A 14 -0.79 -14.16 10.60
N GLU A 15 -0.05 -14.74 9.65
CA GLU A 15 1.40 -14.75 9.66
C GLU A 15 2.00 -13.33 9.66
N LEU A 16 1.46 -12.43 8.83
CA LEU A 16 1.90 -11.02 8.81
C LEU A 16 1.55 -10.30 10.12
N TYR A 17 0.38 -10.54 10.68
CA TYR A 17 -0.04 -9.94 11.94
C TYR A 17 0.83 -10.41 13.11
N ALA A 18 1.27 -11.67 13.11
CA ALA A 18 2.13 -12.25 14.14
C ALA A 18 3.54 -11.60 14.18
N LYS A 19 4.04 -11.03 13.07
CA LYS A 19 5.36 -10.37 13.03
C LYS A 19 5.45 -9.18 13.99
N GLY A 20 6.47 -9.19 14.84
CA GLY A 20 6.68 -8.17 15.88
C GLY A 20 5.65 -8.22 17.02
N ARG A 21 4.83 -9.28 17.08
CA ARG A 21 3.89 -9.57 18.18
C ARG A 21 4.22 -10.91 18.83
N GLU A 22 4.25 -11.95 18.01
CA GLU A 22 4.50 -13.35 18.40
C GLU A 22 5.79 -13.89 17.78
N THR A 23 6.17 -13.38 16.60
CA THR A 23 7.42 -13.74 15.91
C THR A 23 8.37 -12.55 15.81
N LYS A 24 9.67 -12.84 15.63
CA LYS A 24 10.70 -11.80 15.47
C LYS A 24 10.50 -11.00 14.17
N GLY A 25 10.87 -9.72 14.21
CA GLY A 25 10.82 -8.81 13.06
C GLY A 25 9.94 -7.59 13.31
N PRO A 26 9.90 -6.65 12.36
CA PRO A 26 9.05 -5.47 12.47
C PRO A 26 7.58 -5.83 12.33
N LYS A 27 6.69 -5.07 13.00
CA LYS A 27 5.26 -5.10 12.70
C LYS A 27 5.05 -4.55 11.30
N VAL A 28 4.45 -5.35 10.42
CA VAL A 28 4.18 -4.98 9.01
C VAL A 28 2.70 -4.75 8.71
N THR A 29 1.82 -5.00 9.69
CA THR A 29 0.38 -4.74 9.58
C THR A 29 -0.25 -4.58 10.97
N ASN A 30 -1.35 -3.83 11.02
CA ASN A 30 -2.24 -3.74 12.18
C ASN A 30 -3.55 -4.55 12.00
N ALA A 31 -3.83 -5.06 10.79
CA ALA A 31 -5.03 -5.83 10.49
C ALA A 31 -4.87 -7.32 10.83
N ARG A 32 -5.81 -7.87 11.60
CA ARG A 32 -5.96 -9.31 11.83
C ARG A 32 -6.52 -10.02 10.57
N PRO A 33 -6.56 -11.36 10.53
CA PRO A 33 -7.31 -12.09 9.50
C PRO A 33 -8.75 -11.58 9.37
N GLY A 34 -9.21 -11.37 8.13
CA GLY A 34 -10.52 -10.80 7.81
C GLY A 34 -10.65 -9.30 8.09
N GLN A 35 -9.58 -8.62 8.52
CA GLN A 35 -9.60 -7.18 8.80
C GLN A 35 -8.81 -6.36 7.77
N SER A 36 -8.47 -6.95 6.61
CA SER A 36 -7.81 -6.26 5.51
C SER A 36 -8.60 -6.47 4.23
N PHE A 37 -8.74 -5.41 3.41
CA PHE A 37 -9.36 -5.51 2.09
C PHE A 37 -8.62 -6.47 1.14
N HIS A 38 -7.32 -6.72 1.38
CA HIS A 38 -6.59 -7.77 0.67
C HIS A 38 -7.19 -9.16 0.89
N ASN A 39 -7.89 -9.40 2.01
CA ASN A 39 -8.57 -10.69 2.27
C ASN A 39 -9.78 -10.94 1.37
N TYR A 40 -10.25 -9.91 0.66
CA TYR A 40 -11.44 -9.93 -0.17
C TYR A 40 -11.15 -9.71 -1.66
N GLY A 41 -9.87 -9.60 -2.05
CA GLY A 41 -9.48 -9.41 -3.45
C GLY A 41 -9.83 -8.04 -4.03
N VAL A 42 -10.09 -7.04 -3.18
CA VAL A 42 -10.49 -5.68 -3.57
C VAL A 42 -9.42 -4.62 -3.28
N ALA A 43 -8.23 -5.05 -2.86
CA ALA A 43 -7.08 -4.19 -2.60
C ALA A 43 -5.79 -4.73 -3.23
N TRP A 44 -4.88 -3.82 -3.52
CA TRP A 44 -3.55 -4.14 -4.03
C TRP A 44 -2.52 -3.12 -3.57
N ASP A 45 -1.29 -3.59 -3.40
CA ASP A 45 -0.12 -2.76 -3.17
C ASP A 45 0.59 -2.50 -4.49
N ALA A 46 0.82 -1.23 -4.80
CA ALA A 46 1.48 -0.79 -6.02
C ALA A 46 2.52 0.31 -5.77
N VAL A 47 3.62 0.26 -6.51
CA VAL A 47 4.67 1.29 -6.50
C VAL A 47 4.99 1.74 -7.93
N PRO A 48 5.43 2.99 -8.15
CA PRO A 48 5.94 3.38 -9.45
C PRO A 48 7.19 2.59 -9.78
N TRP A 49 7.23 2.05 -11.00
CA TRP A 49 8.30 1.16 -11.46
C TRP A 49 9.65 1.89 -11.49
N GLU A 50 9.62 3.17 -11.84
CA GLU A 50 10.75 4.07 -11.96
C GLU A 50 11.44 4.36 -10.63
N PHE A 51 10.84 4.02 -9.48
CA PHE A 51 11.56 4.05 -8.19
C PHE A 51 12.48 2.85 -8.00
N MET A 52 12.25 1.76 -8.73
CA MET A 52 13.06 0.55 -8.67
C MET A 52 14.16 0.48 -9.73
N VAL A 53 14.05 1.30 -10.78
CA VAL A 53 15.00 1.33 -11.90
C VAL A 53 15.82 2.61 -11.86
N ASN A 54 16.72 2.72 -10.88
CA ASN A 54 17.86 3.64 -10.98
C ASN A 54 19.12 2.93 -11.51
N ASP A 55 19.06 1.62 -11.69
CA ASP A 55 20.13 0.77 -12.21
C ASP A 55 19.49 -0.46 -12.89
N PRO A 56 19.29 -0.45 -14.22
CA PRO A 56 18.56 -1.51 -14.93
C PRO A 56 19.27 -2.87 -14.89
N ASP A 57 20.57 -2.91 -14.56
CA ASP A 57 21.35 -4.15 -14.45
C ASP A 57 21.23 -4.81 -13.06
N LYS A 58 20.72 -4.07 -12.06
CA LYS A 58 20.48 -4.58 -10.69
C LYS A 58 19.05 -5.00 -10.44
N LEU A 59 18.21 -5.00 -11.47
CA LEU A 59 16.78 -5.32 -11.38
C LEU A 59 16.50 -6.66 -10.69
N LEU A 60 17.47 -7.58 -10.62
CA LEU A 60 17.34 -8.89 -9.97
C LEU A 60 18.59 -9.39 -9.24
N VAL A 61 19.58 -8.55 -8.89
CA VAL A 61 20.74 -9.03 -8.10
C VAL A 61 20.44 -8.91 -6.61
N GLY A 62 19.84 -9.95 -6.03
CA GLY A 62 19.77 -10.13 -4.56
C GLY A 62 18.54 -9.57 -3.84
N HIS A 63 17.33 -9.82 -4.37
CA HIS A 63 16.07 -9.93 -3.60
C HIS A 63 15.62 -8.81 -2.64
N LYS A 64 15.95 -7.52 -2.84
CA LYS A 64 15.31 -6.44 -2.06
C LYS A 64 15.01 -5.19 -2.87
N LEU A 65 13.74 -4.78 -2.84
CA LEU A 65 13.27 -3.46 -3.23
C LEU A 65 14.06 -2.39 -2.44
N ASP A 66 14.69 -1.43 -3.13
CA ASP A 66 15.31 -0.28 -2.46
C ASP A 66 14.25 0.77 -2.14
N TRP A 67 13.84 0.80 -0.87
CA TRP A 67 12.91 1.80 -0.34
C TRP A 67 13.60 3.10 0.08
N THR A 68 14.92 3.24 -0.10
CA THR A 68 15.68 4.45 0.29
C THR A 68 15.17 5.74 -0.37
N PRO A 69 14.67 5.75 -1.62
CA PRO A 69 14.00 6.93 -2.18
C PRO A 69 12.79 7.41 -1.37
N PHE A 70 12.08 6.51 -0.67
CA PHE A 70 10.99 6.84 0.27
C PHE A 70 11.47 7.42 1.59
N LYS A 71 12.77 7.31 1.90
CA LYS A 71 13.35 7.88 3.12
C LYS A 71 13.80 9.33 2.94
N ARG A 72 13.75 9.90 1.73
CA ARG A 72 14.01 11.32 1.50
C ARG A 72 12.74 12.12 1.80
N ARG A 73 12.63 12.43 3.08
CA ARG A 73 11.44 12.86 3.81
C ARG A 73 10.82 14.20 3.39
N GLU A 74 11.50 15.09 2.68
CA GLU A 74 11.04 16.49 2.61
C GLU A 74 9.78 16.71 1.76
N LEU A 75 9.70 16.14 0.55
CA LEU A 75 8.53 16.29 -0.32
C LEU A 75 7.33 15.48 0.22
N GLU A 76 7.60 14.28 0.73
CA GLU A 76 6.57 13.45 1.35
C GLU A 76 6.06 14.07 2.67
N GLN A 77 6.92 14.72 3.47
CA GLN A 77 6.50 15.46 4.67
C GLN A 77 5.57 16.61 4.32
N ARG A 78 5.88 17.38 3.26
CA ARG A 78 5.00 18.47 2.79
C ARG A 78 3.65 17.94 2.33
N PHE A 79 3.65 16.85 1.57
CA PHE A 79 2.41 16.18 1.20
C PHE A 79 1.65 15.66 2.43
N ARG A 80 2.32 15.06 3.41
CA ARG A 80 1.65 14.60 4.65
C ARG A 80 1.03 15.75 5.45
N GLN A 81 1.63 16.95 5.43
CA GLN A 81 1.14 18.12 6.14
C GLN A 81 -0.10 18.74 5.49
N HIS A 82 -0.13 18.80 4.15
CA HIS A 82 -1.16 19.58 3.44
C HIS A 82 -2.07 18.74 2.55
N ARG A 83 -1.71 17.48 2.27
CA ARG A 83 -2.36 16.56 1.34
C ARG A 83 -2.58 17.14 -0.06
N ASP A 84 -1.77 18.14 -0.43
CA ASP A 84 -1.77 18.73 -1.76
C ASP A 84 -0.96 17.85 -2.71
N LEU A 85 -1.65 17.15 -3.61
CA LEU A 85 -1.06 16.29 -4.63
C LEU A 85 0.02 17.00 -5.46
N LYS A 86 0.00 18.33 -5.60
CA LYS A 86 1.05 19.08 -6.32
C LYS A 86 2.42 19.00 -5.65
N THR A 87 2.45 18.76 -4.33
CA THR A 87 3.68 18.63 -3.54
C THR A 87 4.28 17.22 -3.59
N LEU A 88 3.55 16.26 -4.14
CA LEU A 88 3.94 14.86 -4.26
C LEU A 88 4.85 14.66 -5.48
N ASP A 89 5.77 13.70 -5.40
CA ASP A 89 6.56 13.27 -6.55
C ASP A 89 5.63 12.92 -7.71
N ARG A 90 5.97 13.36 -8.93
CA ARG A 90 5.14 13.22 -10.12
C ARG A 90 4.63 11.79 -10.32
N ARG A 91 5.45 10.78 -10.01
CA ARG A 91 5.10 9.37 -10.21
C ARG A 91 3.96 8.93 -9.29
N TRP A 92 4.04 9.32 -8.01
CA TRP A 92 2.99 9.09 -7.03
C TRP A 92 1.75 9.93 -7.32
N ARG A 93 1.94 11.19 -7.73
CA ARG A 93 0.85 12.09 -8.12
C ARG A 93 0.00 11.51 -9.24
N VAL A 94 0.62 11.01 -10.31
CA VAL A 94 -0.12 10.41 -11.44
C VAL A 94 -0.91 9.19 -10.99
N MET A 95 -0.35 8.32 -10.14
CA MET A 95 -1.08 7.17 -9.59
C MET A 95 -2.27 7.61 -8.73
N ALA A 96 -2.08 8.63 -7.89
CA ALA A 96 -3.13 9.18 -7.03
C ALA A 96 -4.27 9.85 -7.84
N GLU A 97 -3.92 10.69 -8.82
CA GLU A 97 -4.88 11.34 -9.72
C GLU A 97 -5.70 10.31 -10.51
N LYS A 98 -5.05 9.28 -11.06
CA LYS A 98 -5.75 8.20 -11.78
C LYS A 98 -6.60 7.32 -10.87
N ALA A 99 -6.16 7.06 -9.64
CA ALA A 99 -6.99 6.36 -8.66
C ALA A 99 -8.28 7.15 -8.38
N ALA A 100 -8.16 8.46 -8.12
CA ALA A 100 -9.31 9.33 -7.89
C ALA A 100 -10.27 9.39 -9.08
N GLU A 101 -9.75 9.55 -10.31
CA GLU A 101 -10.56 9.53 -11.55
C GLU A 101 -11.37 8.23 -11.71
N LEU A 102 -10.85 7.11 -11.22
CA LEU A 102 -11.44 5.78 -11.35
C LEU A 102 -12.25 5.34 -10.11
N ASN A 103 -12.47 6.24 -9.14
CA ASN A 103 -13.09 5.94 -7.84
C ASN A 103 -12.38 4.82 -7.07
N ILE A 104 -11.06 4.74 -7.22
CA ILE A 104 -10.17 3.88 -6.43
C ILE A 104 -9.68 4.70 -5.24
N GLU A 105 -9.84 4.16 -4.05
CA GLU A 105 -9.31 4.77 -2.84
C GLU A 105 -7.81 4.50 -2.76
N TRP A 106 -7.04 5.54 -2.49
CA TRP A 106 -5.60 5.45 -2.26
C TRP A 106 -5.26 5.85 -0.83
N ALA A 107 -4.61 4.95 -0.08
CA ALA A 107 -4.34 5.16 1.34
C ALA A 107 -3.34 6.30 1.62
N GLY A 108 -2.63 6.79 0.60
CA GLY A 108 -1.84 8.02 0.70
C GLY A 108 -2.69 9.25 1.09
N MET A 109 -3.99 9.25 0.79
CA MET A 109 -4.91 10.34 1.16
C MET A 109 -5.56 10.17 2.53
N TRP A 110 -5.46 9.01 3.18
CA TRP A 110 -6.12 8.76 4.47
C TRP A 110 -5.53 9.57 5.62
N GLU A 111 -6.41 10.08 6.49
CA GLU A 111 -6.04 10.87 7.68
C GLU A 111 -5.24 10.09 8.72
N SER A 112 -5.56 8.80 8.87
CA SER A 112 -4.85 7.86 9.71
C SER A 112 -4.40 6.67 8.87
N MET A 113 -3.40 5.92 9.36
CA MET A 113 -2.88 4.74 8.66
C MET A 113 -2.41 5.03 7.21
N THR A 114 -1.85 6.23 6.98
CA THR A 114 -1.38 6.64 5.64
C THR A 114 -0.31 5.67 5.12
N GLU A 115 -0.60 5.05 3.98
CA GLU A 115 0.25 4.06 3.32
C GLU A 115 0.26 4.30 1.82
N TYR A 116 1.43 4.58 1.24
CA TYR A 116 1.50 4.97 -0.17
C TYR A 116 1.30 3.80 -1.14
N CYS A 117 1.69 2.59 -0.76
CA CYS A 117 1.52 1.46 -1.67
C CYS A 117 0.08 0.97 -1.78
N HIS A 118 -0.76 1.19 -0.76
CA HIS A 118 -2.09 0.57 -0.70
C HIS A 118 -3.15 1.32 -1.52
N PHE A 119 -3.84 0.57 -2.39
CA PHE A 119 -5.01 0.99 -3.14
C PHE A 119 -6.16 0.01 -2.90
N GLN A 120 -7.40 0.48 -2.96
CA GLN A 120 -8.58 -0.37 -2.87
C GLN A 120 -9.75 0.14 -3.72
N PHE A 121 -10.53 -0.80 -4.25
CA PHE A 121 -11.79 -0.53 -4.91
C PHE A 121 -12.92 -1.32 -4.25
N THR A 122 -13.62 -0.69 -3.31
CA THR A 122 -14.64 -1.33 -2.48
C THR A 122 -16.04 -1.30 -3.10
N GLY A 123 -16.25 -0.41 -4.08
CA GLY A 123 -17.59 -0.07 -4.58
C GLY A 123 -18.45 0.63 -3.51
N GLY A 124 -17.84 1.32 -2.55
CA GLY A 124 -18.53 2.00 -1.44
C GLY A 124 -18.91 1.09 -0.26
N ARG A 125 -18.52 -0.19 -0.30
CA ARG A 125 -18.78 -1.14 0.80
C ARG A 125 -17.74 -1.01 1.91
N SER A 126 -18.21 -1.14 3.14
CA SER A 126 -17.37 -1.21 4.32
C SER A 126 -16.67 -2.57 4.44
N LEU A 127 -15.61 -2.63 5.24
CA LEU A 127 -14.95 -3.90 5.58
C LEU A 127 -15.91 -4.89 6.23
N ASP A 128 -16.85 -4.40 7.05
CA ASP A 128 -17.83 -5.27 7.71
C ASP A 128 -18.84 -5.86 6.71
N ASP A 129 -19.21 -5.14 5.64
CA ASP A 129 -20.04 -5.70 4.56
C ASP A 129 -19.35 -6.90 3.90
N PHE A 130 -18.04 -6.79 3.64
CA PHE A 130 -17.26 -7.90 3.08
C PHE A 130 -17.12 -9.06 4.07
N ARG A 131 -16.95 -8.78 5.37
CA ARG A 131 -16.88 -9.82 6.41
C ARG A 131 -18.17 -10.60 6.53
N GLN A 132 -19.31 -9.91 6.48
CA GLN A 132 -20.63 -10.54 6.57
C GLN A 132 -20.96 -11.38 5.31
N ALA A 133 -20.48 -10.99 4.14
CA ALA A 133 -20.73 -11.72 2.89
C ALA A 133 -20.02 -13.08 2.79
N VAL A 134 -19.03 -13.35 3.64
CA VAL A 134 -18.23 -14.60 3.63
C VAL A 134 -18.35 -15.40 4.94
N ALA A 135 -19.17 -14.94 5.88
CA ALA A 135 -19.46 -15.62 7.14
C ALA A 135 -20.52 -16.70 6.95
#